data_AF-A0A972DBM6-F1
#
_entry.id   AF-A0A972DBM6-F1
#
_cell.length_a   1.000
_cell.length_b   1.000
_cell.length_c   1.000
_cell.angle_alpha   90.00
_cell.angle_beta   90.00
_cell.angle_gamma   90.00
#
_symmetry.space_group_name_H-M   'P 1'
#
loop_
_entity.id
_entity.type
_entity.pdbx_description
1 polymer ?
#
loop_
_entity_poly.entity_id
_entity_poly.type
_entity_poly.pdbx_seq_one_letter_code
_entity_poly.pdbx_strand_id
1 'polypeptide(L)'
;MRSLQALFHIALCALAVACAPSRPAIDELHGVRLGMTPAEVRARFEPEGKFSITPSNDGGIWLEWSATGDQPITEARFEFHEGILVAIRAKHGEDGAIAVQRLDVSPWAVRYARVDENNRAETTLLARGCPAHESEVQELLALR
;
A
#
# COMPACT_ATOMS: atom_id res chain seq x y z
N MET A 1 7.40 -65.52 -29.99
CA MET A 1 6.27 -64.63 -30.32
C MET A 1 5.72 -64.12 -28.99
N ARG A 2 5.95 -62.83 -28.64
CA ARG A 2 4.93 -61.75 -28.49
C ARG A 2 3.82 -62.16 -27.48
N SER A 3 3.58 -61.52 -26.34
CA SER A 3 3.47 -60.08 -26.01
C SER A 3 3.55 -59.89 -24.48
N LEU A 4 4.34 -58.95 -23.93
CA LEU A 4 3.99 -57.55 -23.53
C LEU A 4 2.70 -57.43 -22.69
N GLN A 5 2.79 -57.13 -21.38
CA GLN A 5 2.65 -55.80 -20.72
C GLN A 5 1.20 -55.25 -20.78
N ALA A 6 0.58 -54.68 -19.75
CA ALA A 6 1.09 -53.79 -18.72
C ALA A 6 0.14 -53.72 -17.51
N LEU A 7 0.70 -53.73 -16.29
CA LEU A 7 0.02 -53.31 -15.06
C LEU A 7 0.16 -51.79 -14.93
N PHE A 8 -0.91 -51.06 -15.25
CA PHE A 8 -0.99 -49.61 -15.07
C PHE A 8 -1.12 -49.29 -13.57
N HIS A 9 -0.01 -48.96 -12.92
CA HIS A 9 -0.02 -48.31 -11.61
C HIS A 9 -0.23 -46.81 -11.83
N ILE A 10 -1.46 -46.33 -11.67
CA ILE A 10 -1.76 -44.90 -11.63
C ILE A 10 -1.32 -44.40 -10.26
N ALA A 11 -0.12 -43.81 -10.20
CA ALA A 11 0.33 -43.05 -9.05
C ALA A 11 -0.45 -41.73 -9.00
N LEU A 12 -1.39 -41.65 -8.06
CA LEU A 12 -2.16 -40.44 -7.78
C LEU A 12 -1.27 -39.47 -6.99
N CYS A 13 -0.50 -38.63 -7.70
CA CYS A 13 0.18 -37.49 -7.10
C CYS A 13 -0.87 -36.48 -6.64
N ALA A 14 -1.20 -36.51 -5.35
CA ALA A 14 -1.95 -35.45 -4.70
C ALA A 14 -1.07 -34.19 -4.69
N LEU A 15 -1.30 -33.26 -5.62
CA LEU A 15 -0.78 -31.91 -5.52
C LEU A 15 -1.48 -31.22 -4.34
N ALA A 16 -0.81 -31.20 -3.19
CA ALA A 16 -1.12 -30.25 -2.15
C ALA A 16 -0.76 -28.85 -2.68
N VAL A 17 -1.75 -28.15 -3.24
CA VAL A 17 -1.67 -26.71 -3.45
C VAL A 17 -1.63 -26.09 -2.05
N ALA A 18 -0.44 -25.83 -1.55
CA ALA A 18 -0.27 -25.03 -0.35
C ALA A 18 -0.85 -23.64 -0.63
N CYS A 19 -2.00 -23.35 -0.04
CA CYS A 19 -2.57 -22.02 -0.01
C CYS A 19 -1.66 -21.17 0.89
N ALA A 20 -0.54 -20.68 0.33
CA ALA A 20 0.24 -19.66 1.02
C ALA A 20 -0.70 -18.46 1.22
N PRO A 21 -0.82 -17.91 2.45
CA PRO A 21 -1.56 -16.68 2.64
C PRO A 21 -0.95 -15.62 1.73
N SER A 22 -1.75 -15.06 0.83
CA SER A 22 -1.34 -13.93 0.01
C SER A 22 -0.93 -12.82 0.96
N ARG A 23 0.36 -12.46 0.95
CA ARG A 23 0.86 -11.30 1.70
C ARG A 23 -0.04 -10.12 1.35
N PRO A 24 -0.52 -9.34 2.35
CA PRO A 24 -1.30 -8.14 2.06
C PRO A 24 -0.49 -7.29 1.10
N ALA A 25 -1.13 -6.89 0.00
CA ALA A 25 -0.44 -6.09 -0.99
C ALA A 25 -0.01 -4.78 -0.30
N ILE A 26 1.22 -4.34 -0.57
CA ILE A 26 1.74 -3.01 -0.16
C ILE A 26 0.75 -1.88 -0.58
N ASP A 27 -0.11 -2.17 -1.56
CA ASP A 27 -1.15 -1.29 -2.10
C ASP A 27 -2.48 -1.30 -1.32
N GLU A 28 -2.66 -2.22 -0.36
CA GLU A 28 -3.89 -2.37 0.41
C GLU A 28 -3.90 -1.38 1.59
N LEU A 29 -4.29 -0.13 1.30
CA LEU A 29 -4.47 0.92 2.30
C LEU A 29 -5.77 0.75 3.11
N HIS A 30 -6.14 -0.50 3.42
CA HIS A 30 -7.40 -0.87 4.09
C HIS A 30 -8.63 -0.20 3.46
N GLY A 31 -8.65 -0.12 2.13
CA GLY A 31 -9.74 0.50 1.39
C GLY A 31 -9.80 2.04 1.42
N VAL A 32 -8.88 2.73 2.10
CA VAL A 32 -8.79 4.19 2.05
C VAL A 32 -8.45 4.68 0.65
N ARG A 33 -9.10 5.77 0.22
CA ARG A 33 -8.94 6.35 -1.12
C ARG A 33 -8.91 7.87 -1.06
N LEU A 34 -8.15 8.47 -1.97
CA LEU A 34 -8.21 9.91 -2.23
C LEU A 34 -9.67 10.34 -2.43
N GLY A 35 -10.02 11.54 -1.94
CA GLY A 35 -11.39 12.03 -1.94
C GLY A 35 -12.17 11.77 -0.64
N MET A 36 -11.70 10.87 0.24
CA MET A 36 -12.37 10.59 1.51
C MET A 36 -12.20 11.73 2.52
N THR A 37 -13.19 11.90 3.38
CA THR A 37 -13.15 12.77 4.56
C THR A 37 -12.38 12.11 5.71
N PRO A 38 -11.93 12.87 6.74
CA PRO A 38 -11.24 12.29 7.89
C PRO A 38 -12.06 11.22 8.63
N ALA A 39 -13.39 11.40 8.70
CA ALA A 39 -14.28 10.43 9.33
C ALA A 39 -14.35 9.12 8.54
N GLU A 40 -14.43 9.19 7.21
CA GLU A 40 -14.42 8.01 6.35
C GLU A 40 -13.08 7.27 6.41
N VAL A 41 -11.96 8.00 6.47
CA VAL A 41 -10.64 7.37 6.65
C VAL A 41 -10.58 6.61 7.96
N ARG A 42 -11.01 7.21 9.08
CA ARG A 42 -11.03 6.53 10.39
C ARG A 42 -11.96 5.31 10.41
N ALA A 43 -13.09 5.37 9.73
CA ALA A 43 -14.06 4.28 9.66
C ALA A 43 -13.63 3.14 8.73
N ARG A 44 -12.54 3.32 7.97
CA ARG A 44 -12.11 2.35 6.94
C ARG A 44 -10.71 1.82 7.21
N PHE A 45 -9.84 2.67 7.73
CA PHE A 45 -8.51 2.30 8.19
C PHE A 45 -8.58 1.76 9.61
N GLU A 46 -8.91 0.46 9.71
CA GLU A 46 -9.10 -0.25 10.97
C GLU A 46 -7.95 -1.19 11.42
N PRO A 47 -6.68 -1.05 11.00
CA PRO A 47 -5.60 -1.81 11.63
C PRO A 47 -5.33 -1.31 13.06
N GLU A 48 -4.84 -2.21 13.91
CA GLU A 48 -4.55 -1.92 15.33
C GLU A 48 -3.47 -0.84 15.46
N GLY A 49 -3.83 0.30 16.05
CA GLY A 49 -2.93 1.41 16.19
C GLY A 49 -3.59 2.64 16.78
N LYS A 50 -2.83 3.74 16.79
CA LYS A 50 -3.25 5.00 17.40
C LYS A 50 -3.22 6.10 16.36
N PHE A 51 -4.32 6.84 16.29
CA PHE A 51 -4.41 8.04 15.48
C PHE A 51 -4.04 9.30 16.28
N SER A 52 -3.33 10.22 15.66
CA SER A 52 -3.14 11.61 16.08
C SER A 52 -3.56 12.56 14.96
N ILE A 53 -3.90 13.80 15.33
CA ILE A 53 -4.24 14.86 14.36
C ILE A 53 -3.28 16.00 14.58
N THR A 54 -2.65 16.46 13.49
CA THR A 54 -1.67 17.54 13.47
C THR A 54 -2.11 18.57 12.43
N PRO A 55 -2.31 19.85 12.78
CA PRO A 55 -2.51 20.91 11.78
C PRO A 55 -1.28 21.02 10.89
N SER A 56 -1.46 21.15 9.58
CA SER A 56 -0.35 21.36 8.66
C SER A 56 -0.15 22.85 8.36
N ASN A 57 1.09 23.22 8.01
CA ASN A 57 1.48 24.61 7.78
C ASN A 57 0.80 25.24 6.55
N ASP A 58 0.28 24.43 5.65
CA ASP A 58 -0.47 24.82 4.44
C ASP A 58 -1.98 24.96 4.69
N GLY A 59 -2.43 24.96 5.95
CA GLY A 59 -3.84 25.12 6.31
C GLY A 59 -4.68 23.85 6.21
N GLY A 60 -4.04 22.71 5.92
CA GLY A 60 -4.65 21.39 5.99
C GLY A 60 -4.61 20.75 7.38
N ILE A 61 -4.97 19.47 7.41
CA ILE A 61 -4.73 18.60 8.57
C ILE A 61 -4.02 17.33 8.12
N TRP A 62 -3.15 16.82 8.98
CA TRP A 62 -2.61 15.48 8.89
C TRP A 62 -3.30 14.61 9.94
N LEU A 63 -3.90 13.52 9.48
CA LEU A 63 -4.28 12.40 10.34
C LEU A 63 -3.15 11.39 10.26
N GLU A 64 -2.43 11.24 11.36
CA GLU A 64 -1.31 10.32 11.47
C GLU A 64 -1.77 9.08 12.23
N TRP A 65 -1.26 7.93 11.84
CA TRP A 65 -1.52 6.65 12.48
C TRP A 65 -0.21 5.92 12.70
N SER A 66 -0.06 5.30 13.86
CA SER A 66 1.06 4.41 14.18
C SER A 66 0.54 3.08 14.69
N ALA A 67 1.13 2.01 14.17
CA ALA A 67 0.78 0.65 14.54
C ALA A 67 0.99 0.38 16.03
N THR A 68 0.17 -0.52 16.57
CA THR A 68 0.42 -1.16 17.86
C THR A 68 0.69 -2.65 17.62
N GLY A 69 1.90 -3.10 17.98
CA GLY A 69 2.35 -4.46 17.69
C GLY A 69 2.92 -4.61 16.28
N ASP A 70 2.96 -5.86 15.80
CA ASP A 70 3.46 -6.20 14.47
C ASP A 70 2.33 -6.07 13.44
N GLN A 71 2.52 -5.18 12.47
CA GLN A 71 1.53 -4.82 11.46
C GLN A 71 2.21 -4.63 10.09
N PRO A 72 1.56 -5.01 8.97
CA PRO A 72 2.10 -4.79 7.63
C PRO A 72 2.40 -3.31 7.35
N ILE A 73 1.47 -2.42 7.74
CA ILE A 73 1.69 -0.97 7.75
C ILE A 73 2.06 -0.60 9.18
N THR A 74 3.20 0.08 9.34
CA THR A 74 3.73 0.52 10.64
C THR A 74 3.38 1.96 10.95
N GLU A 75 3.30 2.79 9.91
CA GLU A 75 2.98 4.21 9.99
C GLU A 75 2.15 4.60 8.77
N ALA A 76 1.15 5.46 8.96
CA ALA A 76 0.41 6.08 7.87
C ALA A 76 0.15 7.55 8.18
N ARG A 77 0.22 8.40 7.17
CA ARG A 77 -0.17 9.80 7.23
C ARG A 77 -1.13 10.08 6.08
N PHE A 78 -2.27 10.64 6.45
CA PHE A 78 -3.35 11.03 5.56
C PHE A 78 -3.43 12.55 5.58
N GLU A 79 -3.17 13.20 4.45
CA GLU A 79 -3.13 14.66 4.36
C GLU A 79 -4.43 15.16 3.72
N PHE A 80 -5.12 16.05 4.43
CA PHE A 80 -6.40 16.59 4.01
C PHE A 80 -6.31 18.08 3.76
N HIS A 81 -6.66 18.50 2.56
CA HIS A 81 -6.84 19.91 2.21
C HIS A 81 -8.33 20.14 1.98
N GLU A 82 -8.88 21.19 2.60
CA GLU A 82 -10.31 21.51 2.53
C GLU A 82 -11.23 20.36 2.97
N GLY A 83 -10.76 19.51 3.89
CA GLY A 83 -11.50 18.36 4.42
C GLY A 83 -11.52 17.13 3.53
N ILE A 84 -10.74 17.13 2.44
CA ILE A 84 -10.67 16.02 1.46
C ILE A 84 -9.26 15.41 1.47
N LEU A 85 -9.18 14.08 1.49
CA LEU A 85 -7.91 13.35 1.44
C LEU A 85 -7.24 13.53 0.08
N VAL A 86 -6.06 14.15 0.08
CA VAL A 86 -5.29 14.47 -1.13
C VAL A 86 -3.92 13.78 -1.18
N ALA A 87 -3.40 13.31 -0.05
CA ALA A 87 -2.19 12.49 -0.03
C ALA A 87 -2.25 11.39 1.02
N ILE A 88 -1.62 10.26 0.71
CA ILE A 88 -1.39 9.15 1.64
C ILE A 88 0.09 8.80 1.60
N ARG A 89 0.71 8.72 2.77
CA ARG A 89 2.09 8.26 2.96
C ARG A 89 2.07 7.10 3.94
N ALA A 90 2.57 5.93 3.54
CA ALA A 90 2.59 4.75 4.38
C ALA A 90 4.01 4.16 4.44
N LYS A 91 4.43 3.77 5.64
CA LYS A 91 5.64 2.95 5.86
C LYS A 91 5.24 1.55 6.24
N HIS A 92 5.89 0.57 5.63
CA HIS A 92 5.60 -0.84 5.81
C HIS A 92 6.66 -1.51 6.68
N GLY A 93 6.26 -2.59 7.35
CA GLY A 93 7.16 -3.46 8.11
C GLY A 93 8.06 -4.30 7.19
N GLU A 94 8.99 -5.06 7.78
CA GLU A 94 9.96 -5.90 7.06
C GLU A 94 9.28 -6.97 6.19
N ASP A 95 8.14 -7.50 6.60
CA ASP A 95 7.36 -8.47 5.81
C ASP A 95 6.67 -7.85 4.59
N GLY A 96 6.53 -6.53 4.56
CA GLY A 96 6.12 -5.74 3.40
C GLY A 96 7.27 -5.39 2.47
N ALA A 97 8.52 -5.75 2.78
CA ALA A 97 9.72 -5.21 2.13
C ALA A 97 10.06 -5.76 0.73
N ILE A 98 9.13 -6.42 0.02
CA ILE A 98 9.31 -6.65 -1.42
C ILE A 98 8.60 -5.55 -2.21
N ALA A 99 9.02 -4.30 -2.00
CA ALA A 99 8.69 -3.21 -2.91
C ALA A 99 9.76 -3.13 -4.00
N VAL A 100 9.48 -3.69 -5.18
CA VAL A 100 10.18 -3.21 -6.38
C VAL A 100 9.78 -1.75 -6.56
N GLN A 101 10.74 -0.87 -6.82
CA GLN A 101 10.46 0.52 -7.14
C GLN A 101 9.38 0.57 -8.22
N ARG A 102 8.22 1.17 -7.90
CA ARG A 102 7.03 1.10 -8.74
C ARG A 102 6.36 2.46 -8.80
N LEU A 103 6.17 2.94 -10.02
CA LEU A 103 5.46 4.18 -10.32
C LEU A 103 4.18 3.84 -11.09
N ASP A 104 3.02 4.10 -10.50
CA ASP A 104 1.72 4.01 -11.18
C ASP A 104 1.13 5.41 -11.36
N VAL A 105 0.85 5.78 -12.61
CA VAL A 105 0.33 7.11 -12.96
C VAL A 105 -1.06 6.97 -13.56
N SER A 106 -2.01 7.76 -13.06
CA SER A 106 -3.35 7.92 -13.61
C SER A 106 -3.61 9.40 -13.94
N PRO A 107 -4.74 9.74 -14.61
CA PRO A 107 -5.10 11.14 -14.82
C PRO A 107 -5.22 11.98 -13.54
N TRP A 108 -5.60 11.36 -12.42
CA TRP A 108 -5.95 12.06 -11.17
C TRP A 108 -5.00 11.80 -10.00
N ALA A 109 -4.14 10.78 -10.07
CA ALA A 109 -3.15 10.49 -9.03
C ALA A 109 -1.84 9.94 -9.58
N VAL A 110 -0.80 10.11 -8.78
CA VAL A 110 0.47 9.40 -8.90
C VAL A 110 0.68 8.56 -7.63
N ARG A 111 1.06 7.30 -7.81
CA ARG A 111 1.50 6.41 -6.75
C ARG A 111 2.95 6.06 -6.98
N TYR A 112 3.74 6.11 -5.92
CA TYR A 112 5.12 5.68 -5.93
C TYR A 112 5.41 4.80 -4.72
N ALA A 113 5.87 3.59 -4.97
CA ALA A 113 6.40 2.69 -3.96
C ALA A 113 7.92 2.57 -4.12
N ARG A 114 8.64 2.68 -3.01
CA ARG A 114 10.11 2.59 -2.95
C ARG A 114 10.55 1.85 -1.69
N VAL A 115 11.83 1.52 -1.64
CA VAL A 115 12.48 1.05 -0.42
C VAL A 115 13.38 2.19 0.09
N ASP A 116 13.35 2.46 1.39
CA ASP A 116 14.22 3.44 2.04
C ASP A 116 15.61 2.85 2.33
N GLU A 117 16.49 3.66 2.94
CA GLU A 117 17.85 3.24 3.29
C GLU A 117 17.91 2.13 4.36
N ASN A 118 16.82 1.90 5.09
CA ASN A 118 16.68 0.90 6.14
C ASN A 118 15.95 -0.36 5.64
N ASN A 119 15.84 -0.55 4.32
CA ASN A 119 15.08 -1.63 3.70
C ASN A 119 13.58 -1.67 4.06
N ARG A 120 13.00 -0.53 4.45
CA ARG A 120 11.55 -0.43 4.68
C ARG A 120 10.88 0.05 3.42
N ALA A 121 9.81 -0.64 3.03
CA ALA A 121 8.99 -0.17 1.93
C ALA A 121 8.20 1.08 2.35
N GLU A 122 8.16 2.07 1.47
CA GLU A 122 7.34 3.27 1.60
C GLU A 122 6.41 3.38 0.39
N THR A 123 5.19 3.86 0.63
CA THR A 123 4.22 4.14 -0.43
C THR A 123 3.72 5.56 -0.28
N THR A 124 3.81 6.32 -1.37
CA THR A 124 3.23 7.65 -1.52
C THR A 124 2.11 7.58 -2.56
N LEU A 125 0.95 8.13 -2.25
CA LEU A 125 -0.15 8.33 -3.18
C LEU A 125 -0.58 9.81 -3.12
N LEU A 126 -0.47 10.52 -4.24
CA LEU A 126 -0.78 11.96 -4.32
C LEU A 126 -1.89 12.22 -5.32
N ALA A 127 -2.82 13.09 -4.98
CA ALA A 127 -3.75 13.71 -5.92
C ALA A 127 -2.98 14.69 -6.82
N ARG A 128 -3.03 14.48 -8.14
CA ARG A 128 -2.32 15.33 -9.11
C ARG A 128 -2.89 16.74 -9.24
N GLY A 129 -4.13 16.95 -8.79
CA GLY A 129 -4.82 18.23 -8.84
C GLY A 129 -4.66 19.10 -7.59
N CYS A 130 -3.87 18.66 -6.59
CA CYS A 130 -3.63 19.42 -5.37
C CYS A 130 -2.44 20.37 -5.57
N PRO A 131 -2.63 21.72 -5.51
CA PRO A 131 -1.54 22.67 -5.73
C PRO A 131 -0.38 22.53 -4.73
N ALA A 132 -0.68 22.19 -3.48
CA ALA A 132 0.33 22.02 -2.44
C ALA A 132 1.31 20.87 -2.72
N HIS A 133 0.91 19.88 -3.52
CA HIS A 133 1.74 18.73 -3.89
C HIS A 133 2.22 18.80 -5.34
N GLU A 134 2.03 19.91 -6.06
CA GLU A 134 2.35 20.03 -7.49
C GLU A 134 3.82 19.70 -7.78
N SER A 135 4.75 20.28 -7.03
CA SER A 135 6.19 20.04 -7.22
C SER A 135 6.54 18.56 -7.02
N GLU A 136 6.05 17.93 -5.94
CA GLU A 136 6.30 16.51 -5.66
C GLU A 136 5.69 15.61 -6.74
N VAL A 137 4.49 15.95 -7.25
CA VAL A 137 3.88 15.26 -8.38
C VAL A 137 4.76 15.36 -9.62
N GLN A 138 5.30 16.54 -9.95
CA GLN A 138 6.18 16.70 -11.11
C GLN A 138 7.49 15.91 -10.95
N GLU A 139 8.08 15.90 -9.75
CA GLU A 139 9.26 15.10 -9.44
C GLU A 139 9.00 13.61 -9.66
N LEU A 140 7.88 13.08 -9.18
CA LEU A 140 7.52 11.67 -9.40
C LEU A 140 7.23 11.36 -10.88
N LEU A 141 6.60 12.28 -11.61
CA LEU A 141 6.36 12.12 -13.04
C LEU A 141 7.66 12.13 -13.87
N ALA A 142 8.72 12.77 -13.37
CA ALA A 142 10.03 12.79 -14.01
C ALA A 142 10.83 11.48 -13.82
N LEU A 143 10.38 10.57 -12.94
CA LEU A 143 10.97 9.23 -12.77
C LEU A 143 10.52 8.23 -13.85
N ARG A 144 9.62 8.64 -14.74
CA ARG A 144 9.05 7.79 -15.79
C ARG A 144 10.04 7.47 -16.91
#